data_AF-A0A149PBU5-F1
#
_entry.id   AF-A0A149PBU5-F1
#
_cell.length_a   1.000
_cell.length_b   1.000
_cell.length_c   1.000
_cell.angle_alpha   90.00
_cell.angle_beta   90.00
_cell.angle_gamma   90.00
#
_symmetry.space_group_name_H-M   'P 1'
#
loop_
_entity.id
_entity.type
_entity.pdbx_description
1 polymer ?
#
loop_
_entity_poly.entity_id
_entity_poly.type
_entity_poly.pdbx_seq_one_letter_code
_entity_poly.pdbx_strand_id
1 'polypeptide(L)'
;MACGRRARRRTRHPATKAARQGRSQAFFKRVLRSSPMPRKVVTDQLRGYPAAKAEILELASVKHVFVKAAARLNIRAENSHQPTRERERRMRGFRDPKRTQEFLSCFGPIRQHFALKWHLLSASLYRKQLAARFVAWREFAVLAQNPSTTF
;
A
#
# COMPACT_ATOMS: atom_id res chain seq x y z
N MET A 1 -17.83 39.47 25.33
CA MET A 1 -17.40 38.12 25.75
C MET A 1 -16.75 37.40 24.57
N ALA A 2 -15.42 37.21 24.58
CA ALA A 2 -14.69 36.58 23.47
C ALA A 2 -14.33 35.13 23.82
N CYS A 3 -14.99 34.16 23.17
CA CYS A 3 -14.71 32.74 23.31
C CYS A 3 -13.54 32.35 22.39
N GLY A 4 -12.33 32.31 22.94
CA GLY A 4 -11.12 31.92 22.23
C GLY A 4 -11.08 30.42 21.93
N ARG A 5 -11.27 30.03 20.66
CA ARG A 5 -11.01 28.67 20.18
C ARG A 5 -9.50 28.39 20.20
N ARG A 6 -9.00 27.77 21.28
CA ARG A 6 -7.64 27.18 21.30
C ARG A 6 -7.57 26.03 20.30
N ALA A 7 -7.00 26.31 19.12
CA ALA A 7 -6.58 25.28 18.18
C ALA A 7 -5.51 24.40 18.86
N ARG A 8 -5.88 23.15 19.19
CA ARG A 8 -4.91 22.14 19.62
C ARG A 8 -3.98 21.82 18.44
N ARG A 9 -2.84 22.51 18.35
CA ARG A 9 -1.72 22.10 17.50
C ARG A 9 -1.26 20.73 18.01
N ARG A 10 -1.56 19.66 17.27
CA ARG A 10 -0.92 18.34 17.49
C ARG A 10 0.57 18.51 17.22
N THR A 11 1.40 18.56 18.26
CA THR A 11 2.85 18.52 18.13
C THR A 11 3.24 17.16 17.57
N ARG A 12 3.59 17.10 16.27
CA ARG A 12 4.21 15.92 15.67
C ARG A 12 5.67 15.89 16.14
N HIS A 13 5.97 15.16 17.21
CA HIS A 13 7.37 14.90 17.56
C HIS A 13 8.04 14.14 16.41
N PRO A 14 9.20 14.62 15.90
CA PRO A 14 9.88 13.95 14.80
C PRO A 14 10.35 12.57 15.28
N ALA A 15 9.95 11.52 14.56
CA ALA A 15 10.40 10.16 14.85
C ALA A 15 11.94 10.10 14.94
N THR A 16 12.48 9.41 15.95
CA THR A 16 13.92 9.21 16.10
C THR A 16 14.49 8.41 14.91
N LYS A 17 15.79 8.58 14.62
CA LYS A 17 16.45 7.88 13.51
C LYS A 17 16.26 6.35 13.60
N ALA A 18 16.44 5.79 14.79
CA ALA A 18 16.22 4.37 15.08
C ALA A 18 14.76 3.92 14.79
N ALA A 19 13.76 4.72 15.17
CA ALA A 19 12.37 4.40 14.90
C ALA A 19 12.01 4.45 13.41
N ARG A 20 12.73 5.23 12.59
CA ARG A 20 12.56 5.23 11.12
C ARG A 20 13.20 3.98 10.51
N GLN A 21 14.39 3.62 10.96
CA GLN A 21 15.10 2.40 10.57
C GLN A 21 14.29 1.13 10.88
N GLY A 22 13.78 0.98 12.10
CA GLY A 22 12.95 -0.18 12.46
C GLY A 22 11.68 -0.31 11.61
N ARG A 23 11.04 0.81 11.26
CA ARG A 23 9.88 0.82 10.34
C ARG A 23 10.28 0.39 8.92
N SER A 24 11.38 0.91 8.39
CA SER A 24 11.91 0.50 7.08
C SER A 24 12.30 -0.99 7.05
N GLN A 25 12.85 -1.52 8.15
CA GLN A 25 13.22 -2.93 8.26
C GLN A 25 12.00 -3.83 8.28
N ALA A 26 10.98 -3.48 9.07
CA ALA A 26 9.70 -4.19 9.09
C ALA A 26 9.01 -4.16 7.71
N PHE A 27 9.11 -3.04 6.99
CA PHE A 27 8.61 -2.92 5.63
C PHE A 27 9.33 -3.88 4.68
N PHE A 28 10.67 -3.90 4.65
CA PHE A 28 11.43 -4.81 3.79
C PHE A 28 11.14 -6.28 4.09
N LYS A 29 11.11 -6.68 5.36
CA LYS A 29 10.74 -8.05 5.77
C LYS A 29 9.34 -8.44 5.27
N ARG A 30 8.38 -7.52 5.32
CA ARG A 30 7.03 -7.75 4.79
C ARG A 30 7.03 -7.93 3.28
N VAL A 31 7.78 -7.11 2.55
CA VAL A 31 7.86 -7.18 1.09
C VAL A 31 8.52 -8.49 0.62
N LEU A 32 9.61 -8.91 1.26
CA LEU A 32 10.32 -10.15 0.94
C LEU A 32 9.47 -11.40 1.15
N ARG A 33 8.53 -11.39 2.09
CA ARG A 33 7.57 -12.50 2.27
C ARG A 33 6.60 -12.67 1.12
N SER A 34 6.27 -11.58 0.40
CA SER A 34 5.24 -11.57 -0.65
C SER A 34 5.79 -11.45 -2.07
N SER A 35 7.08 -11.16 -2.23
CA SER A 35 7.70 -10.87 -3.51
C SER A 35 8.97 -11.69 -3.69
N PRO A 36 9.26 -12.16 -4.92
CA PRO A 36 10.56 -12.74 -5.23
C PRO A 36 11.70 -11.74 -4.96
N MET A 37 12.90 -12.29 -4.74
CA MET A 37 14.11 -11.52 -4.44
C MET A 37 14.36 -10.44 -5.50
N PRO A 38 14.43 -9.14 -5.13
CA PRO A 38 14.66 -8.07 -6.07
C PRO A 38 16.11 -8.04 -6.54
N ARG A 39 16.35 -7.82 -7.84
CA ARG A 39 17.71 -7.59 -8.37
C ARG A 39 18.29 -6.23 -7.97
N LYS A 40 17.41 -5.25 -7.72
CA LYS A 40 17.76 -3.86 -7.37
C LYS A 40 16.63 -3.26 -6.55
N VAL A 41 17.00 -2.54 -5.49
CA VAL A 41 16.06 -1.77 -4.66
C VAL A 41 16.24 -0.30 -4.98
N VAL A 42 15.13 0.38 -5.27
CA VAL A 42 15.10 1.82 -5.55
C VAL A 42 14.23 2.49 -4.50
N THR A 43 14.78 3.44 -3.75
CA THR A 43 14.05 4.20 -2.72
C THR A 43 14.31 5.69 -2.83
N ASP A 44 13.50 6.47 -2.12
CA ASP A 44 13.79 7.87 -1.84
C ASP A 44 15.11 8.03 -1.04
N GLN A 45 15.52 9.28 -0.86
CA GLN A 45 16.78 9.64 -0.19
C GLN A 45 16.67 9.62 1.35
N LEU A 46 15.65 8.95 1.92
CA LEU A 46 15.53 8.85 3.37
C LEU A 46 16.56 7.86 3.92
N ARG A 47 17.35 8.34 4.89
CA ARG A 47 18.44 7.57 5.52
C ARG A 47 17.98 6.31 6.30
N GLY A 48 16.68 6.15 6.54
CA GLY A 48 16.13 4.95 7.20
C GLY A 48 16.19 3.68 6.33
N TYR A 49 16.05 3.82 5.01
CA TYR A 49 16.11 2.69 4.07
C TYR A 49 17.49 2.03 3.95
N PRO A 50 18.59 2.76 3.69
CA PRO A 50 19.91 2.14 3.59
C PRO A 50 20.33 1.47 4.91
N ALA A 51 20.03 2.09 6.06
CA ALA A 51 20.28 1.51 7.37
C ALA A 51 19.50 0.21 7.58
N ALA A 52 18.20 0.21 7.26
CA ALA A 52 17.37 -0.99 7.36
C ALA A 52 17.78 -2.10 6.40
N LYS A 53 18.21 -1.76 5.19
CA LYS A 53 18.71 -2.74 4.21
C LYS A 53 19.99 -3.42 4.70
N ALA A 54 20.89 -2.66 5.33
CA ALA A 54 22.15 -3.20 5.85
C ALA A 54 21.94 -4.28 6.93
N GLU A 55 20.85 -4.21 7.69
CA GLU A 55 20.50 -5.22 8.70
C GLU A 55 19.84 -6.49 8.13
N ILE A 56 19.46 -6.50 6.85
CA ILE A 56 18.74 -7.62 6.24
C ILE A 56 19.71 -8.40 5.36
N LEU A 57 20.13 -9.57 5.84
CA LEU A 57 21.12 -10.44 5.18
C LEU A 57 20.72 -10.78 3.73
N GLU A 58 19.45 -11.08 3.51
CA GLU A 58 18.86 -11.36 2.18
C GLU A 58 19.08 -10.23 1.16
N LEU A 59 19.11 -8.98 1.62
CA LEU A 59 19.28 -7.80 0.77
C LEU A 59 20.73 -7.29 0.74
N ALA A 60 21.67 -7.97 1.39
CA ALA A 60 23.06 -7.55 1.46
C ALA A 60 23.68 -7.46 0.06
N SER A 61 23.45 -8.48 -0.79
CA SER A 61 23.96 -8.54 -2.17
C SER A 61 23.17 -7.68 -3.17
N VAL A 62 22.00 -7.18 -2.79
CA VAL A 62 21.12 -6.43 -3.69
C VAL A 62 21.60 -4.99 -3.84
N LYS A 63 21.74 -4.50 -5.08
CA LYS A 63 22.14 -3.10 -5.33
C LYS A 63 21.05 -2.14 -4.84
N HIS A 64 21.41 -1.22 -3.94
CA HIS A 64 20.54 -0.12 -3.52
C HIS A 64 20.84 1.13 -4.35
N VAL A 65 19.80 1.75 -4.91
CA VAL A 65 19.94 2.98 -5.69
C VAL A 65 18.96 4.01 -5.18
N PHE A 66 19.49 5.17 -4.81
CA PHE A 66 18.67 6.34 -4.52
C PHE A 66 18.09 6.92 -5.79
N VAL A 67 16.83 7.33 -5.75
CA VAL A 67 16.23 8.10 -6.83
C VAL A 67 16.88 9.48 -6.86
N LYS A 68 17.57 9.78 -7.97
CA LYS A 68 17.92 11.17 -8.31
C LYS A 68 16.62 11.90 -8.67
N ALA A 69 16.40 13.09 -8.11
CA ALA A 69 15.16 13.85 -8.31
C ALA A 69 14.77 14.02 -9.79
N ALA A 70 15.76 14.14 -10.68
CA ALA A 70 15.55 14.26 -12.13
C ALA A 70 15.10 12.95 -12.83
N ALA A 71 15.39 11.78 -12.25
CA ALA A 71 15.29 10.50 -12.96
C ALA A 71 13.91 9.84 -12.89
N ARG A 72 12.94 10.40 -12.15
CA ARG A 72 11.54 9.91 -12.09
C ARG A 72 11.39 8.41 -11.77
N LEU A 73 12.40 7.76 -11.20
CA LEU A 73 12.43 6.31 -10.99
C LEU A 73 11.44 5.82 -9.91
N ASN A 74 10.93 6.72 -9.05
CA ASN A 74 9.89 6.38 -8.08
C ASN A 74 8.46 6.44 -8.65
N ILE A 75 8.27 6.87 -9.90
CA ILE A 75 6.93 7.07 -10.47
C ILE A 75 6.10 5.79 -10.39
N ARG A 76 6.70 4.61 -10.54
CA ARG A 76 5.96 3.35 -10.44
C ARG A 76 5.38 3.13 -9.04
N ALA A 77 6.13 3.41 -7.98
CA ALA A 77 5.61 3.29 -6.63
C ALA A 77 4.58 4.39 -6.34
N GLU A 78 4.84 5.65 -6.74
CA GLU A 78 3.88 6.75 -6.58
C GLU A 78 2.56 6.48 -7.32
N ASN A 79 2.63 6.01 -8.58
CA ASN A 79 1.45 5.65 -9.37
C ASN A 79 0.69 4.47 -8.77
N SER A 80 1.39 3.53 -8.11
CA SER A 80 0.72 2.43 -7.41
C SER A 80 -0.13 2.90 -6.23
N HIS A 81 0.20 4.06 -5.64
CA HIS A 81 -0.57 4.65 -4.54
C HIS A 81 -1.76 5.50 -5.00
N GLN A 82 -1.78 5.96 -6.26
CA GLN A 82 -2.85 6.83 -6.78
C GLN A 82 -4.25 6.28 -6.53
N PRO A 83 -4.57 5.01 -6.81
CA PRO A 83 -5.93 4.48 -6.63
C PRO A 83 -6.35 4.42 -5.17
N THR A 84 -5.40 4.12 -4.28
CA THR A 84 -5.64 4.11 -2.84
C THR A 84 -5.92 5.52 -2.33
N ARG A 85 -5.13 6.51 -2.76
CA ARG A 85 -5.34 7.92 -2.44
C ARG A 85 -6.64 8.46 -3.02
N GLU A 86 -7.00 8.07 -4.24
CA GLU A 86 -8.26 8.47 -4.86
C GLU A 86 -9.45 7.92 -4.06
N ARG A 87 -9.40 6.65 -3.67
CA ARG A 87 -10.45 6.03 -2.85
C ARG A 87 -10.56 6.70 -1.47
N GLU A 88 -9.43 6.97 -0.82
CA GLU A 88 -9.37 7.74 0.43
C GLU A 88 -10.05 9.11 0.29
N ARG A 89 -9.73 9.86 -0.78
CA ARG A 89 -10.33 11.17 -1.06
C ARG A 89 -11.84 11.07 -1.27
N ARG A 90 -12.31 10.09 -2.04
CA ARG A 90 -13.75 9.84 -2.24
C ARG A 90 -14.47 9.49 -0.93
N MET A 91 -13.77 8.83 -0.01
CA MET A 91 -14.28 8.51 1.33
C MET A 91 -14.13 9.66 2.35
N ARG A 92 -13.74 10.87 1.92
CA ARG A 92 -13.50 12.05 2.77
C ARG A 92 -12.39 11.84 3.81
N GLY A 93 -11.41 10.99 3.50
CA GLY A 93 -10.27 10.68 4.35
C GLY A 93 -10.61 9.71 5.48
N PHE A 94 -9.58 9.02 5.98
CA PHE A 94 -9.73 8.14 7.13
C PHE A 94 -9.55 8.92 8.44
N ARG A 95 -10.59 8.96 9.27
CA ARG A 95 -10.54 9.65 10.57
C ARG A 95 -9.88 8.80 11.68
N ASP A 96 -9.93 7.48 11.54
CA ASP A 96 -9.43 6.51 12.51
C ASP A 96 -8.31 5.64 11.90
N PRO A 97 -7.08 5.66 12.46
CA PRO A 97 -5.96 4.83 12.00
C PRO A 97 -6.25 3.33 11.95
N LYS A 98 -7.07 2.79 12.87
CA LYS A 98 -7.38 1.35 12.89
C LYS A 98 -8.20 0.97 11.66
N ARG A 99 -9.28 1.70 11.40
CA ARG A 99 -10.10 1.55 10.18
C ARG A 99 -9.30 1.77 8.91
N THR A 100 -8.36 2.71 8.90
CA THR A 100 -7.43 2.89 7.76
C THR A 100 -6.64 1.61 7.50
N GLN A 101 -6.08 1.01 8.55
CA GLN A 101 -5.23 -0.16 8.41
C GLN A 101 -6.03 -1.39 7.95
N GLU A 102 -7.25 -1.57 8.47
CA GLU A 102 -8.19 -2.58 8.03
C GLU A 102 -8.55 -2.38 6.55
N PHE A 103 -8.95 -1.16 6.17
CA PHE A 103 -9.22 -0.81 4.77
C PHE A 103 -8.03 -1.09 3.85
N LEU A 104 -6.82 -0.64 4.23
CA LEU A 104 -5.62 -0.84 3.42
C LEU A 104 -5.23 -2.31 3.28
N SER A 105 -5.54 -3.14 4.28
CA SER A 105 -5.24 -4.58 4.25
C SER A 105 -6.09 -5.33 3.20
N CYS A 106 -7.36 -4.95 3.02
CA CYS A 106 -8.26 -5.60 2.05
C CYS A 106 -8.27 -4.92 0.68
N PHE A 107 -8.06 -3.59 0.62
CA PHE A 107 -8.26 -2.83 -0.62
C PHE A 107 -7.33 -3.25 -1.77
N GLY A 108 -6.08 -3.62 -1.47
CA GLY A 108 -5.10 -4.05 -2.48
C GLY A 108 -5.58 -5.27 -3.28
N PRO A 109 -5.85 -6.42 -2.61
CA PRO A 109 -6.40 -7.62 -3.25
C PRO A 109 -7.71 -7.37 -3.99
N ILE A 110 -8.65 -6.63 -3.37
CA ILE A 110 -9.95 -6.31 -3.98
C ILE A 110 -9.74 -5.54 -5.29
N ARG A 111 -8.90 -4.51 -5.27
CA ARG A 111 -8.62 -3.73 -6.47
C ARG A 111 -7.94 -4.58 -7.54
N GLN A 112 -7.00 -5.43 -7.17
CA GLN A 112 -6.30 -6.30 -8.12
C GLN A 112 -7.26 -7.28 -8.80
N HIS A 113 -8.25 -7.82 -8.08
CA HIS A 113 -9.28 -8.71 -8.64
C HIS A 113 -10.09 -8.04 -9.75
N PHE A 114 -10.38 -6.75 -9.62
CA PHE A 114 -11.12 -5.96 -10.62
C PHE A 114 -10.22 -5.23 -11.63
N ALA A 115 -8.89 -5.28 -11.49
CA ALA A 115 -7.94 -4.61 -12.38
C ALA A 115 -7.71 -5.38 -13.69
N LEU A 116 -8.78 -5.55 -14.48
CA LEU A 116 -8.70 -6.17 -15.81
C LEU A 116 -7.94 -5.26 -16.78
N LYS A 117 -7.05 -5.85 -17.58
CA LYS A 117 -6.28 -5.14 -18.60
C LYS A 117 -7.16 -4.86 -19.83
N TRP A 118 -8.05 -3.88 -19.70
CA TRP A 118 -9.03 -3.49 -20.72
C TRP A 118 -8.41 -3.27 -22.12
N HIS A 119 -7.19 -2.73 -22.20
CA HIS A 119 -6.45 -2.51 -23.45
C HIS A 119 -6.00 -3.80 -24.17
N LEU A 120 -6.11 -4.96 -23.54
CA LEU A 120 -5.79 -6.27 -24.13
C LEU A 120 -7.04 -7.07 -24.49
N LEU A 121 -8.25 -6.53 -24.24
CA LEU A 121 -9.50 -7.28 -24.33
C LEU A 121 -10.47 -6.58 -25.28
N SER A 122 -11.19 -7.36 -26.07
CA SER A 122 -12.37 -6.84 -26.77
C SER A 122 -13.45 -6.45 -25.74
N ALA A 123 -14.34 -5.53 -26.13
CA ALA A 123 -15.40 -5.07 -25.24
C ALA A 123 -16.32 -6.22 -24.76
N SER A 124 -16.59 -7.20 -25.61
CA SER A 124 -17.40 -8.37 -25.26
C SER A 124 -16.70 -9.28 -24.25
N LEU A 125 -15.40 -9.53 -24.44
CA LEU A 125 -14.60 -10.34 -23.52
C LEU A 125 -14.42 -9.65 -22.18
N TYR A 126 -14.17 -8.33 -22.19
CA TYR A 126 -14.08 -7.53 -20.98
C TYR A 126 -15.35 -7.63 -20.13
N ARG A 127 -16.54 -7.46 -20.74
CA ARG A 127 -17.82 -7.58 -20.03
C ARG A 127 -18.04 -8.98 -19.45
N LYS A 128 -17.72 -10.04 -20.22
CA LYS A 128 -17.80 -11.44 -19.75
C LYS A 128 -16.90 -11.68 -18.53
N GLN A 129 -15.65 -11.24 -18.61
CA GLN A 129 -14.70 -11.37 -17.49
C GLN A 129 -15.16 -10.56 -16.27
N LEU A 130 -15.61 -9.33 -16.47
CA LEU A 130 -16.09 -8.48 -15.40
C LEU A 130 -17.31 -9.10 -14.70
N ALA A 131 -18.26 -9.66 -15.46
CA ALA A 131 -19.41 -10.38 -14.92
C ALA A 131 -18.98 -11.58 -14.06
N ALA A 132 -18.06 -12.40 -14.55
CA ALA A 132 -17.52 -13.54 -13.79
C ALA A 132 -16.82 -13.09 -12.49
N ARG A 133 -16.05 -11.99 -12.53
CA ARG A 133 -15.39 -11.41 -11.33
C ARG A 133 -16.41 -10.92 -10.30
N PHE A 134 -17.53 -10.37 -10.74
CA PHE A 134 -18.63 -9.96 -9.86
C PHE A 134 -19.34 -11.16 -9.21
N VAL A 135 -19.52 -12.27 -9.93
CA VAL A 135 -20.08 -13.51 -9.36
C VAL A 135 -19.15 -14.03 -8.25
N ALA A 136 -17.87 -14.22 -8.56
CA ALA A 136 -16.88 -14.64 -7.56
C ALA A 136 -16.81 -13.70 -6.35
N TRP A 137 -16.94 -12.39 -6.58
CA TRP A 137 -16.97 -11.41 -5.49
C TRP A 137 -18.19 -11.57 -4.57
N ARG A 138 -19.36 -11.86 -5.14
CA ARG A 138 -20.58 -12.11 -4.34
C ARG A 138 -20.43 -13.36 -3.50
N GLU A 139 -19.87 -14.43 -4.06
CA GLU A 139 -19.60 -15.67 -3.30
C GLU A 139 -18.69 -15.38 -2.10
N PHE A 140 -17.56 -14.67 -2.30
CA PHE A 140 -16.69 -14.28 -1.20
C PHE A 140 -17.41 -13.42 -0.14
N ALA A 141 -18.24 -12.46 -0.59
CA ALA A 141 -18.95 -11.56 0.31
C ALA A 141 -20.07 -12.26 1.10
N VAL A 142 -20.75 -13.25 0.49
CA VAL A 142 -21.79 -14.06 1.15
C VAL A 142 -21.15 -15.03 2.16
N LEU A 143 -20.04 -15.69 1.79
CA LEU A 143 -19.27 -16.51 2.72
C LEU A 143 -18.76 -15.71 3.93
N ALA A 144 -18.35 -14.45 3.71
CA ALA A 144 -17.91 -13.57 4.79
C ALA A 144 -19.05 -13.11 5.74
N GLN A 145 -20.31 -13.16 5.30
CA GLN A 145 -21.49 -12.83 6.12
C GLN A 145 -21.98 -14.02 6.96
N ASN A 146 -21.62 -15.24 6.58
CA ASN A 146 -21.98 -16.48 7.27
C ASN A 146 -20.74 -17.17 7.86
N PRO A 147 -20.14 -16.65 8.95
CA PRO A 147 -18.98 -17.27 9.58
C PRO A 147 -19.28 -18.64 10.22
N SER A 148 -20.54 -19.09 10.25
CA SER A 148 -20.98 -20.32 10.92
C SER A 148 -20.75 -21.62 10.15
N THR A 149 -20.06 -21.60 9.00
CA THR A 149 -19.97 -22.78 8.09
C THR A 149 -18.55 -23.22 7.77
N THR A 150 -17.61 -23.00 8.69
CA THR A 150 -16.26 -23.58 8.58
C THR A 150 -15.76 -24.00 9.96
N PHE A 151 -16.10 -25.22 10.35
CA PHE A 151 -15.30 -26.08 11.23
C PHE A 151 -14.79 -27.24 10.38
#